data_AF-A0A7X8PUZ5-F1
#
_entry.id   AF-A0A7X8PUZ5-F1
#
_cell.length_a   1.000
_cell.length_b   1.000
_cell.length_c   1.000
_cell.angle_alpha   90.00
_cell.angle_beta   90.00
_cell.angle_gamma   90.00
#
_symmetry.space_group_name_H-M   'P 1'
#
loop_
_entity.id
_entity.type
_entity.pdbx_description
1 polymer ?
#
loop_
_entity_poly.entity_id
_entity_poly.type
_entity_poly.pdbx_seq_one_letter_code
_entity_poly.pdbx_strand_id
1 'polypeptide(L)'
;MNNSFLIAEIEKWNVIFQSTSNIDKSIYELAFFKIFIKFEKFLSDTFENYAIGNSSIHGYCPNRRLNFEDIDHLNKVIKKENRSFVNHYDLIKNISDCFFLDNPFEIIKTDPKYTTIINQMKSIRDYIAHESDSARNKYVTNVLNDRPFIEPSVHLMTIKKNYNKSYYTYYTKSIIEISSFIINAPILENE
;
A
#
# COMPACT_ATOMS: atom_id res chain seq x y z
N MET A 1 -2.52 16.04 3.01
CA MET A 1 -2.08 14.63 2.85
C MET A 1 -0.74 14.57 2.13
N ASN A 2 0.21 13.77 2.62
CA ASN A 2 1.54 13.62 2.03
C ASN A 2 1.99 12.15 2.08
N ASN A 3 2.90 11.77 1.19
CA ASN A 3 3.55 10.45 1.20
C ASN A 3 4.98 10.52 1.81
N SER A 4 5.36 11.65 2.41
CA SER A 4 6.74 11.87 2.90
C SER A 4 7.14 10.87 4.00
N PHE A 5 6.23 10.49 4.89
CA PHE A 5 6.51 9.47 5.91
C PHE A 5 6.74 8.07 5.31
N LEU A 6 6.05 7.73 4.23
CA LEU A 6 6.27 6.47 3.51
C LEU A 6 7.64 6.50 2.84
N ILE A 7 7.94 7.57 2.10
CA ILE A 7 9.23 7.75 1.42
C ILE A 7 10.37 7.73 2.42
N ALA A 8 10.25 8.44 3.55
CA ALA A 8 11.26 8.48 4.58
C ALA A 8 11.53 7.10 5.22
N GLU A 9 10.49 6.28 5.42
CA GLU A 9 10.69 4.91 5.93
C GLU A 9 11.43 4.04 4.89
N ILE A 10 11.10 4.15 3.60
CA ILE A 10 11.80 3.43 2.53
C ILE A 10 13.28 3.85 2.46
N GLU A 11 13.55 5.16 2.45
CA GLU A 11 14.91 5.70 2.38
C GLU A 11 15.76 5.28 3.58
N LYS A 12 15.18 5.33 4.79
CA LYS A 12 15.84 4.82 6.00
C LYS A 12 16.32 3.38 5.82
N TRP A 13 15.47 2.48 5.30
CA TRP A 13 15.88 1.09 5.08
C TRP A 13 16.89 0.94 3.94
N ASN A 14 16.77 1.73 2.87
CA ASN A 14 17.77 1.73 1.79
C ASN A 14 19.16 2.12 2.30
N VAL A 15 19.26 3.12 3.19
CA VAL A 15 20.52 3.53 3.83
C VAL A 15 21.08 2.41 4.70
N ILE A 16 20.23 1.73 5.49
CA ILE A 16 20.66 0.57 6.30
C ILE A 16 21.20 -0.55 5.40
N PHE A 17 20.52 -0.83 4.29
CA PHE A 17 20.92 -1.89 3.36
C PHE A 17 22.22 -1.59 2.61
N GLN A 18 22.55 -0.32 2.38
CA GLN A 18 23.79 0.10 1.71
C GLN A 18 24.97 0.19 2.67
N SER A 19 24.73 0.55 3.93
CA SER A 19 25.77 0.83 4.93
C SER A 19 26.32 -0.40 5.66
N THR A 20 25.65 -1.55 5.55
CA THR A 20 26.00 -2.76 6.31
C THR A 20 26.45 -3.88 5.39
N SER A 21 27.68 -4.38 5.58
CA SER A 21 28.30 -5.40 4.72
C SER A 21 27.77 -6.83 4.93
N ASN A 22 27.17 -7.11 6.09
CA ASN A 22 26.58 -8.41 6.40
C ASN A 22 25.25 -8.22 7.14
N ILE A 23 24.16 -8.19 6.38
CA ILE A 23 22.82 -7.95 6.88
C ILE A 23 22.12 -9.29 7.04
N ASP A 24 21.59 -9.54 8.24
CA ASP A 24 20.69 -10.67 8.44
C ASP A 24 19.49 -10.52 7.50
N LYS A 25 19.22 -11.57 6.72
CA LYS A 25 18.14 -11.60 5.73
C LYS A 25 16.78 -11.31 6.36
N SER A 26 16.58 -11.67 7.63
CA SER A 26 15.36 -11.37 8.40
C SER A 26 15.06 -9.86 8.47
N ILE A 27 16.07 -9.01 8.34
CA ILE A 27 15.92 -7.54 8.33
C ILE A 27 15.09 -7.08 7.13
N TYR A 28 15.12 -7.79 5.99
CA TYR A 28 14.26 -7.48 4.85
C TYR A 28 12.78 -7.65 5.16
N GLU A 29 12.42 -8.63 6.00
CA GLU A 29 11.04 -8.85 6.42
C GLU A 29 10.57 -7.73 7.35
N LEU A 30 11.41 -7.35 8.32
CA LEU A 30 11.13 -6.21 9.20
C LEU A 30 10.98 -4.91 8.43
N ALA A 31 11.88 -4.65 7.46
CA ALA A 31 11.81 -3.47 6.61
C ALA A 31 10.53 -3.44 5.79
N PHE A 32 10.25 -4.54 5.09
CA PHE A 32 9.05 -4.71 4.29
C PHE A 32 7.77 -4.49 5.12
N PHE A 33 7.71 -5.09 6.30
CA PHE A 33 6.59 -4.99 7.22
C PHE A 33 6.34 -3.55 7.66
N LYS A 34 7.39 -2.83 8.12
CA LYS A 34 7.26 -1.42 8.54
C LYS A 34 6.87 -0.51 7.39
N ILE A 35 7.46 -0.70 6.20
CA ILE A 35 7.12 0.07 5.00
C ILE A 35 5.65 -0.15 4.62
N PHE A 36 5.18 -1.39 4.62
CA PHE A 36 3.79 -1.70 4.28
C PHE A 36 2.80 -1.06 5.27
N ILE A 37 3.09 -1.08 6.56
CA ILE A 37 2.27 -0.36 7.57
C ILE A 37 2.21 1.14 7.28
N LYS A 38 3.33 1.76 6.89
CA LYS A 38 3.34 3.18 6.51
C LYS A 38 2.51 3.45 5.25
N PHE A 39 2.51 2.53 4.30
CA PHE A 39 1.68 2.62 3.10
C PHE A 39 0.18 2.47 3.43
N GLU A 40 -0.19 1.51 4.28
CA GLU A 40 -1.58 1.36 4.74
C GLU A 40 -2.09 2.59 5.48
N LYS A 41 -1.25 3.15 6.36
CA LYS A 41 -1.56 4.41 7.04
C LYS A 41 -1.71 5.57 6.06
N PHE A 42 -0.83 5.68 5.06
CA PHE A 42 -0.95 6.69 4.01
C PHE A 42 -2.28 6.58 3.27
N LEU A 43 -2.70 5.37 2.86
CA LEU A 43 -3.98 5.16 2.19
C LEU A 43 -5.16 5.57 3.07
N SER A 44 -5.13 5.16 4.34
CA SER A 44 -6.14 5.51 5.36
C SER A 44 -6.27 7.01 5.53
N ASP A 45 -5.17 7.67 5.92
CA ASP A 45 -5.14 9.09 6.21
C ASP A 45 -5.56 9.90 4.96
N THR A 46 -5.15 9.45 3.76
CA THR A 46 -5.50 10.13 2.50
C THR A 46 -6.97 9.97 2.14
N PHE A 47 -7.53 8.78 2.29
CA PHE A 47 -8.95 8.55 2.04
C PHE A 47 -9.83 9.39 2.96
N GLU A 48 -9.53 9.36 4.27
CA GLU A 48 -10.29 10.10 5.28
C GLU A 48 -10.26 11.61 5.02
N ASN A 49 -9.07 12.15 4.77
CA ASN A 49 -8.90 13.57 4.49
C ASN A 49 -9.60 14.00 3.20
N TYR A 50 -9.52 13.20 2.13
CA TYR A 50 -10.25 13.49 0.90
C TYR A 50 -11.75 13.47 1.11
N ALA A 51 -12.29 12.51 1.88
CA ALA A 51 -13.72 12.39 2.15
C ALA A 51 -14.30 13.60 2.90
N ILE A 52 -13.52 14.29 3.73
CA ILE A 52 -14.01 15.42 4.54
C ILE A 52 -13.78 16.80 3.93
N GLY A 53 -13.06 16.95 2.82
CA GLY A 53 -12.76 18.29 2.31
C GLY A 53 -11.34 18.58 1.88
N ASN A 54 -10.38 17.86 2.46
CA ASN A 54 -9.02 18.36 2.52
C ASN A 54 -8.26 18.09 1.23
N SER A 55 -7.30 18.97 0.92
CA SER A 55 -6.43 18.84 -0.26
C SER A 55 -5.09 18.19 0.10
N SER A 56 -4.45 17.57 -0.89
CA SER A 56 -3.08 17.05 -0.75
C SER A 56 -2.08 18.19 -0.60
N ILE A 57 -0.82 17.87 -0.28
CA ILE A 57 0.27 18.85 -0.28
C ILE A 57 0.51 19.50 -1.66
N HIS A 58 -0.01 18.89 -2.73
CA HIS A 58 0.07 19.42 -4.09
C HIS A 58 -1.20 20.18 -4.51
N GLY A 59 -2.12 20.44 -3.57
CA GLY A 59 -3.37 21.14 -3.83
C GLY A 59 -4.45 20.30 -4.49
N TYR A 60 -4.21 19.00 -4.74
CA TYR A 60 -5.21 18.13 -5.33
C TYR A 60 -6.31 17.78 -4.31
N CYS A 61 -7.57 17.99 -4.69
CA CYS A 61 -8.76 17.60 -3.95
C CYS A 61 -9.74 16.93 -4.92
N PRO A 62 -10.06 15.63 -4.77
CA PRO A 62 -10.97 14.95 -5.66
C PRO A 62 -12.40 15.47 -5.47
N ASN A 63 -13.15 15.51 -6.57
CA ASN A 63 -14.57 15.82 -6.53
C ASN A 63 -15.32 14.73 -5.75
N ARG A 64 -16.05 15.14 -4.70
CA ARG A 64 -16.75 14.22 -3.80
C ARG A 64 -18.19 13.99 -4.23
N ARG A 65 -18.64 12.73 -4.15
CA ARG A 65 -20.05 12.33 -4.21
C ARG A 65 -20.73 12.46 -2.84
N LEU A 66 -19.99 12.13 -1.79
CA LEU A 66 -20.44 12.20 -0.40
C LEU A 66 -19.59 13.22 0.34
N ASN A 67 -20.24 14.09 1.11
CA ASN A 67 -19.58 15.09 1.93
C ASN A 67 -19.74 14.75 3.41
N PHE A 68 -18.63 14.75 4.13
CA PHE A 68 -18.58 14.53 5.57
C PHE A 68 -18.05 15.79 6.25
N GLU A 69 -18.62 16.13 7.40
CA GLU A 69 -18.25 17.34 8.15
C GLU A 69 -16.84 17.22 8.74
N ASP A 70 -16.53 16.05 9.30
CA ASP A 70 -15.25 15.73 9.92
C ASP A 70 -14.98 14.21 9.89
N ILE A 71 -13.82 13.82 10.42
CA ILE A 71 -13.38 12.41 10.49
C ILE A 71 -14.33 11.59 11.39
N ASP A 72 -14.95 12.19 12.40
CA ASP A 72 -15.85 11.48 13.32
C ASP A 72 -17.18 11.14 12.63
N HIS A 73 -17.74 12.06 11.86
CA HIS A 73 -18.90 11.83 11.01
C HIS A 73 -18.60 10.75 9.97
N LEU A 74 -17.47 10.83 9.27
CA LEU A 74 -17.04 9.80 8.35
C LEU A 74 -16.97 8.43 9.03
N ASN A 75 -16.32 8.36 10.20
CA ASN A 75 -16.14 7.14 10.97
C ASN A 75 -17.45 6.47 11.36
N LYS A 76 -18.51 7.24 11.66
CA LYS A 76 -19.85 6.69 11.94
C LYS A 76 -20.45 5.95 10.74
N VAL A 77 -20.02 6.27 9.52
CA VAL A 77 -20.49 5.63 8.29
C VAL A 77 -19.62 4.43 7.89
N ILE A 78 -18.30 4.54 8.03
CA ILE A 78 -17.36 3.50 7.54
C ILE A 78 -16.95 2.47 8.60
N LYS A 79 -17.03 2.78 9.90
CA LYS A 79 -16.69 1.82 10.96
C LYS A 79 -17.89 0.93 11.25
N LYS A 80 -17.71 -0.37 11.09
CA LYS A 80 -18.65 -1.37 11.61
C LYS A 80 -18.53 -1.42 13.14
N GLU A 81 -19.66 -1.46 13.84
CA GLU A 81 -19.77 -1.38 15.32
C GLU A 81 -18.87 -2.38 16.09
N ASN A 82 -18.41 -3.47 15.45
CA ASN A 82 -17.62 -4.53 16.07
C ASN A 82 -16.19 -4.70 15.52
N ARG A 83 -15.55 -3.64 15.00
CA ARG A 83 -14.14 -3.70 14.54
C ARG A 83 -13.26 -2.68 15.28
N SER A 84 -12.28 -3.18 16.02
CA SER A 84 -11.18 -2.38 16.61
C SER A 84 -10.18 -1.87 15.57
N PHE A 85 -10.13 -2.53 14.40
CA PHE A 85 -9.25 -2.20 13.29
C PHE A 85 -10.03 -2.12 11.98
N VAL A 86 -9.93 -1.00 11.28
CA VAL A 86 -10.42 -0.88 9.92
C VAL A 86 -9.31 -1.34 9.00
N ASN A 87 -9.55 -2.42 8.24
CA ASN A 87 -8.67 -2.76 7.12
C ASN A 87 -8.93 -1.73 6.02
N HIS A 88 -8.19 -0.62 6.08
CA HIS A 88 -8.41 0.54 5.22
C HIS A 88 -8.20 0.19 3.75
N TYR A 89 -7.29 -0.73 3.41
CA TYR A 89 -7.13 -1.16 2.02
C TYR A 89 -8.41 -1.82 1.47
N ASP A 90 -8.93 -2.85 2.15
CA ASP A 90 -10.14 -3.54 1.68
C ASP A 90 -11.37 -2.61 1.74
N LEU A 91 -11.42 -1.69 2.71
CA LEU A 91 -12.47 -0.67 2.77
C LEU A 91 -12.40 0.23 1.53
N ILE A 92 -11.27 0.92 1.32
CA ILE A 92 -11.05 1.85 0.22
C ILE A 92 -11.33 1.16 -1.11
N LYS A 93 -10.77 -0.04 -1.33
CA LYS A 93 -10.96 -0.82 -2.55
C LYS A 93 -12.44 -1.05 -2.88
N ASN A 94 -13.28 -1.26 -1.86
CA ASN A 94 -14.68 -1.60 -2.06
C ASN A 94 -15.62 -0.38 -2.12
N ILE A 95 -15.28 0.73 -1.47
CA ILE A 95 -16.22 1.85 -1.30
C ILE A 95 -15.78 3.16 -1.97
N SER A 96 -14.55 3.29 -2.45
CA SER A 96 -14.03 4.58 -2.94
C SER A 96 -14.86 5.21 -4.06
N ASP A 97 -15.50 4.41 -4.92
CA ASP A 97 -16.36 4.90 -6.01
C ASP A 97 -17.64 5.56 -5.50
N CYS A 98 -18.09 5.18 -4.31
CA CYS A 98 -19.23 5.81 -3.66
C CYS A 98 -18.86 7.20 -3.12
N PHE A 99 -17.58 7.46 -2.87
CA PHE A 99 -17.10 8.70 -2.22
C PHE A 99 -16.66 9.75 -3.23
N PHE A 100 -16.09 9.34 -4.36
CA PHE A 100 -15.43 10.24 -5.30
C PHE A 100 -16.00 10.11 -6.72
N LEU A 101 -16.16 11.24 -7.41
CA LEU A 101 -16.50 11.28 -8.83
C LEU A 101 -15.27 10.88 -9.65
N ASP A 102 -14.15 11.57 -9.40
CA ASP A 102 -12.82 11.27 -9.95
C ASP A 102 -12.03 10.51 -8.89
N ASN A 103 -12.18 9.18 -8.85
CA ASN A 103 -11.66 8.35 -7.77
C ASN A 103 -10.11 8.26 -7.80
N PRO A 104 -9.39 8.89 -6.85
CA PRO A 104 -7.91 8.82 -6.84
C PRO A 104 -7.40 7.42 -6.48
N PHE A 105 -8.23 6.59 -5.85
CA PHE A 105 -7.92 5.21 -5.47
C PHE A 105 -8.24 4.21 -6.58
N GLU A 106 -8.64 4.67 -7.77
CA GLU A 106 -8.94 3.77 -8.89
C GLU A 106 -7.73 2.92 -9.29
N ILE A 107 -6.53 3.51 -9.24
CA ILE A 107 -5.27 2.84 -9.56
C ILE A 107 -5.01 1.57 -8.73
N ILE A 108 -5.47 1.50 -7.49
CA ILE A 108 -5.27 0.31 -6.65
C ILE A 108 -6.35 -0.76 -6.89
N LYS A 109 -7.42 -0.40 -7.60
CA LYS A 109 -8.59 -1.25 -7.86
C LYS A 109 -8.59 -1.88 -9.24
N THR A 110 -8.32 -1.08 -10.27
CA THR A 110 -8.54 -1.47 -11.66
C THR A 110 -7.26 -1.74 -12.43
N ASP A 111 -6.15 -1.11 -12.06
CA ASP A 111 -4.87 -1.40 -12.69
C ASP A 111 -4.39 -2.81 -12.31
N PRO A 112 -4.33 -3.77 -13.27
CA PRO A 112 -4.01 -5.15 -12.96
C PRO A 112 -2.61 -5.33 -12.35
N LYS A 113 -1.65 -4.47 -12.73
CA LYS A 113 -0.29 -4.49 -12.18
C LYS A 113 -0.35 -4.09 -10.71
N TYR A 114 -0.93 -2.93 -10.37
CA TYR A 114 -0.93 -2.45 -8.99
C TYR A 114 -1.83 -3.26 -8.08
N THR A 115 -2.99 -3.73 -8.55
CA THR A 115 -3.83 -4.65 -7.77
C THR A 115 -3.10 -5.94 -7.45
N THR A 116 -2.39 -6.54 -8.42
CA THR A 116 -1.58 -7.75 -8.18
C THR A 116 -0.47 -7.48 -7.18
N ILE A 117 0.25 -6.36 -7.33
CA ILE A 117 1.34 -5.98 -6.43
C ILE A 117 0.84 -5.82 -4.99
N ILE A 118 -0.24 -5.09 -4.76
CA ILE A 118 -0.73 -4.87 -3.40
C ILE A 118 -1.24 -6.18 -2.78
N ASN A 119 -1.91 -7.03 -3.55
CA ASN A 119 -2.35 -8.35 -3.08
C ASN A 119 -1.16 -9.24 -2.70
N GLN A 120 -0.09 -9.21 -3.48
CA GLN A 120 1.17 -9.89 -3.15
C GLN A 120 1.76 -9.34 -1.86
N MET A 121 1.87 -8.01 -1.75
CA MET A 121 2.43 -7.37 -0.57
C MET A 121 1.63 -7.66 0.71
N LYS A 122 0.30 -7.65 0.62
CA LYS A 122 -0.61 -8.04 1.70
C LYS A 122 -0.38 -9.50 2.12
N SER A 123 -0.25 -10.41 1.15
CA SER A 123 0.02 -11.83 1.43
C SER A 123 1.37 -12.05 2.12
N ILE A 124 2.40 -11.30 1.72
CA ILE A 124 3.71 -11.30 2.39
C ILE A 124 3.57 -10.78 3.83
N ARG A 125 2.93 -9.61 4.01
CA ARG A 125 2.73 -8.99 5.33
C ARG A 125 1.97 -9.90 6.28
N ASP A 126 0.88 -10.52 5.81
CA ASP A 126 0.04 -11.39 6.62
C ASP A 126 0.79 -12.64 7.06
N TYR A 127 1.64 -13.20 6.21
CA TYR A 127 2.49 -14.33 6.58
C TYR A 127 3.56 -13.94 7.60
N ILE A 128 4.27 -12.83 7.39
CA ILE A 128 5.27 -12.30 8.36
C ILE A 128 4.62 -12.02 9.73
N ALA A 129 3.37 -11.55 9.76
CA ALA A 129 2.71 -11.18 11.01
C ALA A 129 2.17 -12.37 11.82
N HIS A 130 1.71 -13.41 11.14
CA HIS A 130 0.87 -14.45 11.76
C HIS A 130 1.45 -15.86 11.68
N GLU A 131 2.36 -16.12 10.74
CA GLU A 131 3.04 -17.42 10.54
C GLU A 131 2.11 -18.65 10.55
N SER A 132 0.84 -18.46 10.21
CA SER A 132 -0.17 -19.52 10.19
C SER A 132 -0.17 -20.29 8.86
N ASP A 133 -0.62 -21.54 8.87
CA ASP A 133 -0.76 -22.35 7.65
C ASP A 133 -1.65 -21.68 6.59
N SER A 134 -2.72 -21.01 7.04
CA SER A 134 -3.60 -20.26 6.14
C SER A 134 -2.88 -19.09 5.46
N ALA A 135 -2.07 -18.34 6.21
CA ALA A 135 -1.26 -17.25 5.65
C ALA A 135 -0.17 -17.80 4.74
N ARG A 136 0.45 -18.92 5.11
CA ARG A 136 1.46 -19.62 4.29
C ARG A 136 0.91 -20.04 2.94
N ASN A 137 -0.28 -20.66 2.92
CA ASN A 137 -0.93 -21.09 1.68
C ASN A 137 -1.23 -19.90 0.77
N LYS A 138 -1.75 -18.78 1.31
CA LYS A 138 -1.98 -17.55 0.55
C LYS A 138 -0.69 -16.97 -0.02
N TYR A 139 0.40 -16.96 0.75
CA TYR A 139 1.70 -16.51 0.29
C TYR A 139 2.23 -17.38 -0.86
N VAL A 140 2.18 -18.71 -0.73
CA VAL A 140 2.61 -19.64 -1.79
C VAL A 140 1.82 -19.41 -3.08
N THR A 141 0.50 -19.33 -3.01
CA THR A 141 -0.33 -19.14 -4.20
C THR A 141 -0.18 -17.74 -4.80
N ASN A 142 -0.30 -16.67 -4.01
CA ASN A 142 -0.37 -15.31 -4.54
C ASN A 142 1.01 -14.73 -4.93
N VAL A 143 2.08 -15.16 -4.25
CA VAL A 143 3.42 -14.56 -4.37
C VAL A 143 4.37 -15.49 -5.09
N LEU A 144 4.35 -16.78 -4.74
CA LEU A 144 5.24 -17.77 -5.33
C LEU A 144 4.63 -18.44 -6.57
N ASN A 145 3.35 -18.22 -6.88
CA ASN A 145 2.61 -18.89 -7.97
C ASN A 145 2.71 -20.42 -7.83
N ASP A 146 2.37 -20.93 -6.64
CA ASP A 146 2.35 -22.36 -6.28
C ASP A 146 3.71 -23.08 -6.41
N ARG A 147 4.81 -22.33 -6.50
CA ARG A 147 6.16 -22.88 -6.41
C ARG A 147 6.50 -23.28 -4.97
N PRO A 148 7.53 -24.13 -4.78
CA PRO A 148 7.99 -24.52 -3.45
C PRO A 148 8.22 -23.31 -2.55
N PHE A 149 7.80 -23.47 -1.29
CA PHE A 149 7.91 -22.42 -0.30
C PHE A 149 9.37 -21.96 -0.13
N ILE A 150 9.54 -20.63 -0.13
CA ILE A 150 10.77 -19.96 0.26
C ILE A 150 10.42 -18.86 1.26
N GLU A 151 11.31 -18.60 2.21
CA GLU A 151 11.07 -17.54 3.20
C GLU A 151 10.89 -16.17 2.52
N PRO A 152 10.02 -15.29 3.07
CA PRO A 152 9.80 -13.96 2.51
C PRO A 152 11.08 -13.15 2.34
N SER A 153 12.00 -13.21 3.30
CA SER A 153 13.34 -12.60 3.22
C SER A 153 14.08 -13.03 1.95
N VAL A 154 14.08 -14.34 1.63
CA VAL A 154 14.71 -14.88 0.41
C VAL A 154 13.98 -14.40 -0.84
N HIS A 155 12.65 -14.40 -0.83
CA HIS A 155 11.85 -13.89 -1.95
C HIS A 155 12.15 -12.40 -2.21
N LEU A 156 12.14 -11.57 -1.18
CA LEU A 156 12.36 -10.12 -1.26
C LEU A 156 13.74 -9.78 -1.85
N MET A 157 14.75 -10.59 -1.58
CA MET A 157 16.10 -10.43 -2.15
C MET A 157 16.23 -10.94 -3.59
N THR A 158 15.33 -11.81 -4.05
CA THR A 158 15.40 -12.42 -5.38
C THR A 158 15.22 -11.37 -6.47
N ILE A 159 16.00 -11.49 -7.56
CA ILE A 159 15.89 -10.59 -8.71
C ILE A 159 14.65 -10.94 -9.55
N LYS A 160 13.77 -9.95 -9.70
CA LYS A 160 12.67 -9.99 -10.65
C LYS A 160 13.21 -9.70 -12.06
N LYS A 161 13.43 -10.77 -12.83
CA LYS A 161 14.12 -10.77 -14.13
C LYS A 161 13.65 -9.64 -15.07
N ASN A 162 12.33 -9.48 -15.27
CA ASN A 162 11.78 -8.50 -16.21
C ASN A 162 12.10 -7.03 -15.85
N TYR A 163 12.49 -6.75 -14.60
CA TYR A 163 12.72 -5.40 -14.11
C TYR A 163 14.18 -5.17 -13.67
N ASN A 164 15.00 -6.22 -13.69
CA ASN A 164 16.39 -6.23 -13.21
C ASN A 164 16.57 -5.60 -11.81
N LYS A 165 15.63 -5.88 -10.90
CA LYS A 165 15.58 -5.35 -9.53
C LYS A 165 15.13 -6.44 -8.56
N SER A 166 15.52 -6.36 -7.30
CA SER A 166 14.99 -7.26 -6.27
C SER A 166 13.48 -7.08 -6.11
N TYR A 167 12.78 -8.11 -5.62
CA TYR A 167 11.36 -7.99 -5.29
C TYR A 167 11.11 -6.90 -4.24
N TYR A 168 12.00 -6.73 -3.25
CA TYR A 168 11.97 -5.62 -2.30
C TYR A 168 11.91 -4.27 -3.03
N THR A 169 12.87 -3.99 -3.91
CA THR A 169 12.92 -2.71 -4.65
C THR A 169 11.75 -2.56 -5.61
N TYR A 170 11.29 -3.66 -6.20
CA TYR A 170 10.11 -3.65 -7.07
C TYR A 170 8.85 -3.22 -6.31
N TYR A 171 8.60 -3.79 -5.13
CA TYR A 171 7.45 -3.45 -4.30
C TYR A 171 7.54 -2.02 -3.76
N THR A 172 8.68 -1.59 -3.22
CA THR A 172 8.83 -0.24 -2.67
C THR A 172 8.70 0.86 -3.72
N LYS A 173 9.22 0.65 -4.94
CA LYS A 173 8.99 1.59 -6.05
C LYS A 173 7.53 1.65 -6.46
N SER A 174 6.84 0.51 -6.49
CA SER A 174 5.44 0.45 -6.90
C SER A 174 4.53 1.22 -5.94
N ILE A 175 4.74 1.11 -4.62
CA ILE A 175 3.93 1.88 -3.65
C ILE A 175 4.28 3.38 -3.65
N ILE A 176 5.51 3.76 -4.03
CA ILE A 176 5.84 5.17 -4.29
C ILE A 176 5.03 5.66 -5.50
N GLU A 177 5.05 4.93 -6.62
CA GLU A 177 4.28 5.25 -7.83
C GLU A 177 2.77 5.41 -7.51
N ILE A 178 2.18 4.44 -6.81
CA ILE A 178 0.78 4.49 -6.36
C ILE A 178 0.52 5.71 -5.47
N SER A 179 1.37 5.94 -4.47
CA SER A 179 1.17 7.05 -3.52
C SER A 179 1.22 8.41 -4.23
N SER A 180 2.12 8.55 -5.20
CA SER A 180 2.25 9.74 -6.02
C SER A 180 1.01 9.93 -6.90
N PHE A 181 0.48 8.87 -7.52
CA PHE A 181 -0.74 8.97 -8.31
C PHE A 181 -1.93 9.47 -7.47
N ILE A 182 -2.08 8.96 -6.24
CA ILE A 182 -3.21 9.30 -5.36
C ILE A 182 -3.18 10.78 -4.94
N ILE A 183 -2.00 11.37 -4.69
CA ILE A 183 -1.88 12.74 -4.15
C ILE A 183 -1.71 13.83 -5.20
N ASN A 184 -1.47 13.48 -6.45
CA ASN A 184 -1.32 14.43 -7.54
C ASN A 184 -2.62 14.52 -8.35
N ALA A 185 -2.91 15.71 -8.87
CA ALA A 185 -4.04 15.86 -9.78
C ALA A 185 -3.80 14.99 -11.03
N PRO A 186 -4.84 14.31 -11.56
CA PRO A 186 -4.73 13.62 -12.83
C PRO A 186 -4.29 14.63 -13.90
N ILE A 187 -3.30 14.26 -14.70
CA ILE A 187 -2.88 15.06 -15.85
C ILE A 187 -4.06 14.98 -16.83
N LEU A 188 -4.82 16.06 -16.94
CA LEU A 188 -5.76 16.23 -18.04
C LEU A 188 -4.91 16.40 -19.30
N GLU A 189 -4.83 15.36 -20.13
CA GLU A 189 -4.39 15.55 -21.51
C GLU A 189 -5.42 16.50 -22.14
N ASN A 190 -5.00 17.74 -22.40
CA ASN A 190 -5.81 18.68 -23.15
C ASN A 190 -6.03 18.07 -24.54
N GLU A 191 -7.29 17.82 -24.89
CA GLU A 191 -7.74 17.48 -26.25
C GLU A 191 -7.29 18.52 -27.28
#